data_AF-A0AAD6BY91-F1
#
_entry.id   AF-A0AAD6BY91-F1
#
_cell.length_a   1.000
_cell.length_b   1.000
_cell.length_c   1.000
_cell.angle_alpha   90.00
_cell.angle_beta   90.00
_cell.angle_gamma   90.00
#
_symmetry.space_group_name_H-M   'P 1'
#
loop_
_entity.id
_entity.type
_entity.pdbx_description
1 polymer ?
#
loop_
_entity_poly.entity_id
_entity_poly.type
_entity_poly.pdbx_seq_one_letter_code
_entity_poly.pdbx_strand_id
1 'polypeptide(L)'
;MIFSTTIARPLQLVTRTLQWSSAVIVMGLTSYFIKLGPTGQHIIYQEVIAVLSVVFFIPAFISPFMPTALSKFVLLIDVVFSYLWLTAFIFAAQDYNQHSCYFNAPPGVSCSRKKANESFIFLAFIFTFFGMFLEVAGLWAYHKGHATTAAPVEKHESGPRPPLDAPVEQHAPAGTV
;
A
#
# COMPACT_ATOMS: atom_id res chain seq x y z
N MET A 1 13.40 11.05 -13.85
CA MET A 1 12.27 10.50 -14.64
C MET A 1 12.55 9.03 -14.89
N ILE A 2 12.18 8.11 -13.97
CA ILE A 2 12.39 6.66 -14.19
C ILE A 2 11.10 5.85 -14.01
N PHE A 3 10.10 6.36 -13.27
CA PHE A 3 8.77 5.75 -13.21
C PHE A 3 7.81 6.52 -14.10
N SER A 4 7.82 6.22 -15.40
CA SER A 4 6.72 6.60 -16.28
C SER A 4 5.47 5.87 -15.77
N THR A 5 4.36 6.59 -15.59
CA THR A 5 3.07 6.08 -15.10
C THR A 5 2.60 4.81 -15.81
N THR A 6 3.07 4.60 -17.05
CA THR A 6 2.83 3.43 -17.89
C THR A 6 3.42 2.13 -17.34
N ILE A 7 4.56 2.16 -16.64
CA ILE A 7 5.24 0.96 -16.10
C ILE A 7 4.96 0.80 -14.60
N ALA A 8 4.86 1.90 -13.87
CA ALA A 8 4.65 1.86 -12.43
C ALA A 8 3.30 1.23 -12.04
N ARG A 9 2.22 1.56 -12.75
CA ARG A 9 0.87 1.03 -12.47
C ARG A 9 0.74 -0.48 -12.68
N PRO A 10 1.14 -1.07 -13.82
CA PRO A 10 1.06 -2.52 -13.99
C PRO A 10 2.00 -3.24 -13.02
N LEU A 11 3.19 -2.70 -12.76
CA LEU A 11 4.12 -3.30 -11.79
C LEU A 11 3.53 -3.33 -10.38
N GLN A 12 2.90 -2.24 -9.95
CA GLN A 12 2.19 -2.14 -8.68
C GLN A 12 1.03 -3.14 -8.64
N LEU A 13 0.22 -3.24 -9.69
CA LEU A 13 -0.90 -4.19 -9.74
C LEU A 13 -0.43 -5.66 -9.67
N VAL A 14 0.66 -5.99 -10.37
CA VAL A 14 1.26 -7.34 -10.30
C VAL A 14 1.77 -7.65 -8.89
N THR A 15 2.51 -6.72 -8.27
CA THR A 15 3.00 -6.93 -6.89
C THR A 15 1.85 -7.07 -5.89
N ARG A 16 0.77 -6.28 -6.03
CA ARG A 16 -0.45 -6.43 -5.21
C ARG A 16 -1.13 -7.79 -5.42
N THR A 17 -1.18 -8.26 -6.66
CA THR A 17 -1.77 -9.57 -6.99
C THR A 17 -0.93 -10.71 -6.38
N LEU A 18 0.39 -10.61 -6.47
CA LEU A 18 1.32 -11.59 -5.88
C LEU A 18 1.25 -11.58 -4.34
N GLN A 19 1.16 -10.40 -3.73
CA GLN A 19 0.92 -10.24 -2.29
C GLN A 19 -0.39 -10.92 -1.86
N TRP A 20 -1.49 -10.61 -2.55
CA TRP A 20 -2.81 -11.17 -2.24
C TRP A 20 -2.88 -12.67 -2.44
N SER A 21 -2.40 -13.18 -3.57
CA SER A 21 -2.37 -14.63 -3.85
C SER A 21 -1.51 -15.40 -2.85
N SER A 22 -0.38 -14.85 -2.42
CA SER A 22 0.45 -15.46 -1.37
C SER A 22 -0.31 -15.57 -0.04
N ALA A 23 -1.05 -14.52 0.36
CA ALA A 23 -1.87 -14.54 1.56
C ALA A 23 -3.00 -15.59 1.49
N VAL A 24 -3.66 -15.72 0.34
CA VAL A 24 -4.71 -16.74 0.10
C VAL A 24 -4.13 -18.15 0.20
N ILE A 25 -2.92 -18.39 -0.33
CA ILE A 25 -2.26 -19.70 -0.26
C ILE A 25 -1.93 -20.05 1.20
N VAL A 26 -1.39 -19.10 1.98
CA VAL A 26 -1.11 -19.31 3.41
C VAL A 26 -2.40 -19.60 4.18
N MET A 27 -3.49 -18.87 3.91
CA MET A 27 -4.80 -19.14 4.50
C MET A 27 -5.28 -20.57 4.18
N GLY A 28 -5.12 -21.03 2.94
CA GLY A 28 -5.49 -22.40 2.54
C GLY A 28 -4.63 -23.49 3.17
N LEU A 29 -3.32 -23.26 3.32
CA LEU A 29 -2.40 -24.22 3.95
C LEU A 29 -2.63 -24.30 5.47
N THR A 30 -2.78 -23.16 6.14
CA THR A 30 -3.01 -23.10 7.59
C THR A 30 -4.35 -23.73 7.99
N SER A 31 -5.43 -23.42 7.26
CA SER A 31 -6.74 -24.07 7.45
C SER A 31 -6.71 -25.58 7.19
N TYR A 32 -5.93 -26.05 6.21
CA TYR A 32 -5.70 -27.48 6.01
C TYR A 32 -4.99 -28.12 7.21
N PHE A 33 -3.97 -27.48 7.78
CA PHE A 33 -3.29 -28.00 8.97
C PHE A 33 -4.19 -28.06 10.20
N ILE A 34 -5.06 -27.07 10.39
CA ILE A 34 -6.01 -27.05 11.51
C ILE A 34 -7.00 -28.21 11.43
N LYS A 35 -7.45 -28.55 10.22
CA LYS A 35 -8.33 -29.71 9.99
C LYS A 35 -7.64 -31.05 10.35
N LEU A 36 -6.32 -31.16 10.20
CA LEU A 36 -5.58 -32.41 10.40
C LEU A 36 -5.05 -32.63 11.83
N GLY A 37 -5.17 -31.66 12.73
CA GLY A 37 -5.15 -31.91 14.18
C GLY A 37 -3.76 -32.09 14.83
N PRO A 38 -2.84 -31.13 14.65
CA PRO A 38 -2.40 -30.45 15.86
C PRO A 38 -2.55 -28.94 15.71
N THR A 39 -3.44 -28.37 16.52
CA THR A 39 -3.64 -26.93 16.67
C THR A 39 -2.47 -26.33 17.44
N GLY A 40 -1.34 -26.14 16.75
CA GLY A 40 -0.25 -25.32 17.26
C GLY A 40 -0.73 -23.87 17.36
N GLN A 41 -0.48 -23.22 18.51
CA GLN A 41 -0.88 -21.83 18.74
C GLN A 41 -0.33 -20.88 17.65
N HIS A 42 0.87 -21.17 17.12
CA HIS A 42 1.49 -20.42 16.01
C HIS A 42 0.71 -20.54 14.68
N ILE A 43 0.07 -21.68 14.40
CA ILE A 43 -0.70 -21.88 13.17
C ILE A 43 -1.97 -21.03 13.19
N ILE A 44 -2.63 -20.93 14.35
CA ILE A 44 -3.83 -20.09 14.52
C ILE A 44 -3.49 -18.61 14.30
N TYR A 45 -2.37 -18.12 14.84
CA TYR A 45 -1.93 -16.75 14.59
C TYR A 45 -1.64 -16.49 13.10
N GLN A 46 -0.98 -17.43 12.43
CA GLN A 46 -0.71 -17.33 10.99
C GLN A 46 -2.01 -17.30 10.17
N GLU A 47 -3.00 -18.12 10.53
CA GLU A 47 -4.30 -18.12 9.86
C GLU A 47 -5.03 -16.78 10.05
N VAL A 48 -5.08 -16.24 11.27
CA VAL A 48 -5.73 -14.94 11.54
C VAL A 48 -5.06 -13.83 10.71
N ILE A 49 -3.73 -13.78 10.69
CA ILE A 49 -2.99 -12.79 9.89
C ILE A 49 -3.31 -12.96 8.39
N ALA A 50 -3.38 -14.20 7.90
CA ALA A 50 -3.70 -14.48 6.51
C ALA A 50 -5.14 -14.05 6.13
N VAL A 51 -6.13 -14.39 6.96
CA VAL A 51 -7.55 -14.03 6.73
C VAL A 51 -7.74 -12.51 6.74
N LEU A 52 -7.15 -11.81 7.73
CA LEU A 52 -7.21 -10.35 7.78
C LEU A 52 -6.52 -9.74 6.54
N SER A 53 -5.37 -10.28 6.13
CA SER A 53 -4.65 -9.80 4.93
C SER A 53 -5.53 -9.90 3.68
N VAL A 54 -6.23 -11.02 3.48
CA VAL A 54 -7.08 -11.25 2.30
C VAL A 54 -8.19 -10.19 2.21
N VAL A 55 -8.79 -9.80 3.34
CA VAL A 55 -9.86 -8.80 3.39
C VAL A 55 -9.30 -7.38 3.19
N PHE A 56 -8.25 -7.02 3.93
CA PHE A 56 -7.69 -5.67 3.93
C PHE A 56 -6.85 -5.35 2.69
N PHE A 57 -6.43 -6.35 1.91
CA PHE A 57 -5.74 -6.13 0.64
C PHE A 57 -6.69 -5.91 -0.54
N ILE A 58 -8.02 -6.12 -0.39
CA ILE A 58 -8.99 -5.81 -1.45
C ILE A 58 -8.98 -4.32 -1.82
N PRO A 59 -9.05 -3.38 -0.85
CA PRO A 59 -8.89 -1.95 -1.15
C PRO A 59 -7.57 -1.59 -1.83
N ALA A 60 -6.50 -2.36 -1.59
CA ALA A 60 -5.20 -2.11 -2.19
C ALA A 60 -5.19 -2.29 -3.73
N PHE A 61 -6.10 -3.11 -4.28
CA PHE A 61 -6.30 -3.21 -5.73
C PHE A 61 -6.93 -1.97 -6.37
N ILE A 62 -7.63 -1.15 -5.56
CA ILE A 62 -8.31 0.06 -6.02
C ILE A 62 -7.35 1.28 -5.93
N SER A 63 -6.29 1.19 -5.14
CA SER A 63 -5.27 2.26 -5.00
C SER A 63 -4.73 2.81 -6.32
N PRO A 64 -4.38 1.99 -7.33
CA PRO A 64 -3.85 2.47 -8.61
C PRO A 64 -4.82 3.37 -9.39
N PHE A 65 -6.12 3.30 -9.08
CA PHE A 65 -7.19 4.06 -9.73
C PHE A 65 -7.59 5.34 -8.97
N MET A 66 -7.33 5.42 -7.65
CA MET A 66 -7.60 6.61 -6.82
C MET A 66 -6.40 6.96 -5.91
N PRO A 67 -5.32 7.52 -6.50
CA PRO A 67 -4.05 7.73 -5.79
C PRO A 67 -4.09 8.78 -4.67
N THR A 68 -5.07 9.68 -4.62
CA THR A 68 -5.11 10.80 -3.67
C THR A 68 -5.85 10.49 -2.36
N ALA A 69 -6.93 9.71 -2.41
CA ALA A 69 -7.76 9.42 -1.23
C ALA A 69 -7.39 8.08 -0.56
N LEU A 70 -7.07 7.04 -1.35
CA LEU A 70 -6.90 5.69 -0.83
C LEU A 70 -5.44 5.32 -0.53
N SER A 71 -4.48 5.98 -1.16
CA SER A 71 -3.06 5.62 -1.04
C SER A 71 -2.51 5.73 0.38
N LYS A 72 -2.91 6.74 1.17
CA LYS A 72 -2.50 6.88 2.58
C LYS A 72 -3.02 5.76 3.48
N PHE A 73 -4.26 5.33 3.24
CA PHE A 73 -4.88 4.25 4.01
C PHE A 73 -4.25 2.89 3.66
N VAL A 74 -4.00 2.64 2.37
CA VAL A 74 -3.34 1.43 1.87
C VAL A 74 -1.89 1.34 2.38
N LEU A 75 -1.15 2.45 2.41
CA LEU A 75 0.19 2.51 2.99
C LEU A 75 0.18 2.11 4.48
N LEU A 76 -0.78 2.62 5.27
CA LEU A 76 -0.89 2.25 6.68
C LEU A 76 -1.16 0.75 6.85
N ILE A 77 -2.08 0.20 6.05
CA ILE A 77 -2.35 -1.24 6.01
C ILE A 77 -1.06 -2.01 5.68
N ASP A 78 -0.32 -1.60 4.66
CA ASP A 78 0.92 -2.28 4.26
C ASP A 78 1.99 -2.27 5.35
N VAL A 79 2.12 -1.18 6.11
CA VAL A 79 3.07 -1.10 7.23
C VAL A 79 2.69 -2.09 8.33
N VAL A 80 1.43 -2.10 8.74
CA VAL A 80 0.93 -3.01 9.79
C VAL A 80 1.10 -4.46 9.33
N PHE A 81 0.67 -4.79 8.12
CA PHE A 81 0.77 -6.15 7.60
C PHE A 81 2.20 -6.56 7.32
N SER A 82 3.09 -5.67 6.90
CA SER A 82 4.52 -5.99 6.75
C SER A 82 5.12 -6.46 8.07
N TYR A 83 4.78 -5.81 9.18
CA TYR A 83 5.20 -6.24 10.51
C TYR A 83 4.57 -7.59 10.91
N LEU A 84 3.27 -7.76 10.69
CA LEU A 84 2.58 -9.02 10.99
C LEU A 84 3.15 -10.19 10.19
N TRP A 85 3.40 -10.03 8.89
CA TRP A 85 4.01 -11.05 8.04
C TRP A 85 5.46 -11.35 8.45
N LEU A 86 6.24 -10.34 8.84
CA LEU A 86 7.59 -10.55 9.38
C LEU A 86 7.55 -11.39 10.68
N THR A 87 6.67 -11.05 11.61
CA THR A 87 6.53 -11.82 12.87
C THR A 87 6.05 -13.24 12.60
N ALA A 88 5.09 -13.43 11.70
CA ALA A 88 4.63 -14.75 11.26
C ALA A 88 5.77 -15.56 10.64
N PHE A 89 6.63 -14.94 9.84
CA PHE A 89 7.81 -15.57 9.24
C PHE A 89 8.81 -16.01 10.32
N ILE A 90 9.13 -15.16 11.28
CA ILE A 90 10.06 -15.49 12.38
C ILE A 90 9.55 -16.70 13.18
N PHE A 91 8.27 -16.70 13.54
CA PHE A 91 7.69 -17.82 14.27
C PHE A 91 7.60 -19.09 13.42
N ALA A 92 7.28 -18.99 12.13
CA ALA A 92 7.29 -20.13 11.22
C ALA A 92 8.70 -20.72 11.07
N ALA A 93 9.73 -19.88 10.95
CA ALA A 93 11.11 -20.31 10.84
C ALA A 93 11.60 -21.01 12.11
N GLN A 94 11.23 -20.51 13.29
CA GLN A 94 11.56 -21.15 14.57
C GLN A 94 10.84 -22.51 14.72
N ASP A 95 9.53 -22.55 14.48
CA ASP A 95 8.70 -23.76 14.65
C ASP A 95 9.06 -24.87 13.65
N TYR A 96 9.46 -24.52 12.42
CA TYR A 96 9.75 -25.50 11.37
C TYR A 96 11.24 -25.84 11.21
N ASN A 97 12.14 -25.08 11.84
CA ASN A 97 13.59 -25.33 11.79
C ASN A 97 14.17 -25.86 13.10
N GLN A 98 13.46 -25.81 14.23
CA GLN A 98 14.02 -26.23 15.51
C GLN A 98 14.33 -27.73 15.58
N HIS A 99 13.52 -28.64 15.02
CA HIS A 99 13.74 -30.09 15.15
C HIS A 99 13.54 -30.86 13.83
N SER A 100 14.16 -32.05 13.75
CA SER A 100 14.08 -32.96 12.61
C SER A 100 12.62 -33.32 12.33
N CYS A 101 12.04 -32.62 11.36
CA CYS A 101 10.65 -32.64 10.91
C CYS A 101 10.12 -34.06 10.59
N TYR A 102 11.03 -35.01 10.40
CA TYR A 102 10.76 -36.42 10.17
C TYR A 102 10.42 -37.23 11.44
N PHE A 103 10.96 -36.85 12.61
CA PHE A 103 10.89 -37.67 13.83
C PHE A 103 9.76 -37.28 14.80
N ASN A 104 9.23 -36.06 14.73
CA ASN A 104 8.16 -35.55 15.61
C ASN A 104 6.89 -35.12 14.84
N ALA A 105 6.78 -35.47 13.55
CA ALA A 105 5.55 -35.19 12.81
C ALA A 105 4.46 -36.21 13.20
N PRO A 106 3.26 -35.75 13.61
CA PRO A 106 2.10 -36.63 13.70
C PRO A 106 1.85 -37.28 12.33
N PRO A 107 1.38 -38.54 12.30
CA PRO A 107 1.13 -39.25 11.05
C PRO A 107 0.15 -38.46 10.16
N GLY A 108 0.62 -38.00 9.00
CA GLY A 108 -0.21 -37.34 7.98
C GLY A 108 0.24 -35.95 7.51
N VAL A 109 1.16 -35.28 8.18
CA VAL A 109 1.67 -33.95 7.74
C VAL A 109 3.10 -34.06 7.21
N SER A 110 3.26 -33.98 5.89
CA SER A 110 4.58 -34.03 5.26
C SER A 110 5.38 -32.76 5.53
N CYS A 111 6.70 -32.93 5.74
CA CYS A 111 7.59 -31.80 6.00
C CYS A 111 7.60 -30.77 4.86
N SER A 112 7.44 -31.23 3.62
CA SER A 112 7.35 -30.38 2.43
C SER A 112 6.22 -29.35 2.53
N ARG A 113 5.09 -29.68 3.17
CA ARG A 113 3.97 -28.73 3.34
C ARG A 113 4.27 -27.65 4.37
N LYS A 114 5.00 -27.99 5.45
CA LYS A 114 5.45 -26.99 6.44
C LYS A 114 6.44 -26.00 5.82
N LYS A 115 7.40 -26.50 5.04
CA LYS A 115 8.36 -25.68 4.28
C LYS A 115 7.71 -24.86 3.17
N ALA A 116 6.66 -25.37 2.54
CA ALA A 116 5.84 -24.59 1.62
C ALA A 116 5.17 -23.41 2.34
N ASN A 117 4.54 -23.65 3.49
CA ASN A 117 3.91 -22.59 4.29
C ASN A 117 4.92 -21.49 4.67
N GLU A 118 6.11 -21.87 5.16
CA GLU A 118 7.21 -20.94 5.47
C GLU A 118 7.57 -20.04 4.27
N SER A 119 7.72 -20.66 3.10
CA SER A 119 8.07 -19.96 1.86
C SER A 119 6.97 -18.98 1.42
N PHE A 120 5.70 -19.36 1.51
CA PHE A 120 4.60 -18.47 1.13
C PHE A 120 4.40 -17.31 2.12
N ILE A 121 4.66 -17.52 3.41
CA ILE A 121 4.69 -16.45 4.42
C ILE A 121 5.81 -15.44 4.05
N PHE A 122 6.99 -15.93 3.67
CA PHE A 122 8.08 -15.05 3.20
C PHE A 122 7.71 -14.30 1.91
N LEU A 123 7.05 -14.96 0.96
CA LEU A 123 6.57 -14.31 -0.27
C LEU A 123 5.53 -13.22 0.04
N ALA A 124 4.58 -13.48 0.94
CA ALA A 124 3.62 -12.48 1.37
C ALA A 124 4.32 -11.26 2.01
N PHE A 125 5.33 -11.49 2.85
CA PHE A 125 6.15 -10.42 3.42
C PHE A 125 6.86 -9.59 2.33
N ILE A 126 7.61 -10.23 1.43
CA ILE A 126 8.44 -9.51 0.46
C ILE A 126 7.59 -8.74 -0.56
N PHE A 127 6.46 -9.29 -1.00
CA PHE A 127 5.55 -8.59 -1.89
C PHE A 127 4.81 -7.44 -1.19
N THR A 128 4.49 -7.58 0.11
CA THR A 128 3.97 -6.45 0.90
C THR A 128 5.02 -5.34 1.01
N PHE A 129 6.30 -5.70 1.23
CA PHE A 129 7.40 -4.75 1.29
C PHE A 129 7.61 -4.01 -0.03
N PHE A 130 7.65 -4.73 -1.15
CA PHE A 130 7.75 -4.09 -2.48
C PHE A 130 6.51 -3.28 -2.84
N GLY A 131 5.31 -3.76 -2.49
CA GLY A 131 4.05 -3.03 -2.68
C GLY A 131 4.06 -1.68 -1.95
N MET A 132 4.51 -1.67 -0.70
CA MET A 132 4.70 -0.45 0.10
C MET A 132 5.71 0.51 -0.55
N PHE A 133 6.86 0.01 -1.00
CA PHE A 133 7.88 0.85 -1.64
C PHE A 133 7.38 1.48 -2.95
N LEU A 134 6.65 0.71 -3.77
CA LEU A 134 6.03 1.19 -4.99
C LEU A 134 4.93 2.23 -4.71
N GLU A 135 4.15 2.05 -3.64
CA GLU A 135 3.14 3.01 -3.19
C GLU A 135 3.77 4.35 -2.79
N VAL A 136 4.85 4.30 -1.99
CA VAL A 136 5.61 5.49 -1.56
C VAL A 136 6.26 6.18 -2.76
N ALA A 137 6.85 5.41 -3.68
CA ALA A 137 7.42 5.96 -4.92
C ALA A 137 6.36 6.64 -5.79
N GLY A 138 5.15 6.05 -5.87
CA GLY A 138 4.00 6.62 -6.57
C GLY A 138 3.54 7.95 -5.97
N LEU A 139 3.42 8.02 -4.64
CA LEU A 139 3.10 9.26 -3.92
C LEU A 139 4.16 10.34 -4.09
N TRP A 140 5.44 9.96 -4.03
CA TRP A 140 6.55 10.89 -4.24
C TRP A 140 6.57 11.45 -5.67
N ALA A 141 6.33 10.60 -6.67
CA ALA A 141 6.21 11.03 -8.06
C ALA A 141 5.02 11.99 -8.27
N TYR A 142 3.89 11.72 -7.62
CA TYR A 142 2.71 12.58 -7.66
C TYR A 142 2.97 13.95 -7.01
N HIS A 143 3.56 13.99 -5.82
CA HIS A 143 3.94 15.24 -5.13
C HIS A 143 4.95 16.05 -5.96
N LYS A 144 5.93 15.40 -6.59
CA LYS A 144 6.90 16.09 -7.45
C LYS A 144 6.21 16.70 -8.68
N GLY A 145 5.26 15.99 -9.28
CA GLY A 145 4.44 16.52 -10.38
C GLY A 145 3.64 17.76 -9.99
N HIS A 146 2.97 17.72 -8.84
CA HIS A 146 2.19 18.85 -8.31
C HIS A 146 3.05 20.04 -7.87
N ALA A 147 4.22 19.80 -7.26
CA ALA A 147 5.16 20.88 -6.91
C ALA A 147 5.71 21.61 -8.15
N THR A 148 5.77 20.94 -9.30
CA THR A 148 6.23 21.54 -10.56
C THR A 148 5.11 22.34 -11.26
N THR A 149 3.83 22.00 -11.02
CA THR A 149 2.66 22.76 -11.54
C THR A 149 2.20 23.87 -10.60
N ALA A 150 2.56 23.82 -9.32
CA ALA A 150 2.38 24.89 -8.35
C ALA A 150 3.52 25.93 -8.39
N ALA A 151 3.96 26.32 -9.59
CA ALA A 151 4.59 27.62 -9.78
C ALA A 151 3.60 28.69 -9.26
N PRO A 152 4.08 29.75 -8.60
CA PRO A 152 3.24 30.58 -7.75
C PRO A 152 2.08 31.11 -8.58
N VAL A 153 0.86 30.94 -8.08
CA VAL A 153 -0.26 31.78 -8.51
C VAL A 153 0.17 33.20 -8.19
N GLU A 154 0.76 33.90 -9.16
CA GLU A 154 0.94 35.33 -9.10
C GLU A 154 -0.44 35.91 -8.83
N LYS A 155 -0.61 36.47 -7.64
CA LYS A 155 -1.76 37.31 -7.31
C LYS A 155 -1.62 38.61 -8.11
N HIS A 156 -1.82 38.55 -9.42
CA HIS A 156 -1.94 39.75 -10.25
C HIS A 156 -3.36 40.30 -10.05
N GLU A 157 -3.55 41.09 -8.99
CA GLU A 157 -4.69 42.00 -8.88
C GLU A 157 -4.49 43.13 -9.92
N SER A 158 -4.85 42.86 -11.17
CA SER A 158 -5.05 43.87 -12.20
C SER A 158 -6.41 44.55 -11.98
N GLY A 159 -6.47 45.44 -10.99
CA GLY A 159 -7.54 46.44 -10.85
C GLY A 159 -6.95 47.84 -11.05
N PRO A 160 -7.44 48.66 -12.01
CA PRO A 160 -6.91 49.99 -12.23
C PRO A 160 -7.27 50.89 -11.05
N ARG A 161 -6.32 51.10 -10.14
CA ARG A 161 -6.41 52.18 -9.15
C ARG A 161 -5.97 53.47 -9.84
N PRO A 162 -6.81 54.51 -9.91
CA PRO A 162 -6.38 55.80 -10.42
C PRO A 162 -5.29 56.38 -9.50
N PRO A 163 -4.28 57.08 -10.05
CA PRO A 163 -3.27 57.75 -9.24
C PRO A 163 -3.92 58.84 -8.39
N LEU A 164 -3.47 58.97 -7.14
CA LEU A 164 -4.08 59.78 -6.08
C LEU A 164 -3.98 61.31 -6.31
N ASP A 165 -3.36 61.75 -7.43
CA ASP A 165 -3.04 63.16 -7.68
C ASP A 165 -3.74 63.76 -8.92
N ALA A 166 -4.82 63.14 -9.41
CA ALA A 166 -5.60 63.73 -10.50
C ALA A 166 -6.41 64.95 -9.99
N PRO A 167 -6.28 66.14 -10.60
CA PRO A 167 -7.04 67.31 -10.19
C PRO A 167 -8.53 67.08 -10.46
N VAL A 168 -9.37 67.40 -9.47
CA VAL A 168 -10.83 67.29 -9.56
C VAL A 168 -11.34 68.34 -10.55
N GLU A 169 -11.69 67.90 -11.76
CA GLU A 169 -12.31 68.76 -12.76
C GLU A 169 -13.79 68.98 -12.39
N GLN A 170 -14.12 70.23 -12.04
CA GLN A 170 -15.45 70.65 -11.62
C GLN A 170 -16.43 70.61 -12.79
N HIS A 171 -17.55 69.92 -12.60
CA HIS A 171 -18.67 69.91 -13.53
C HIS A 171 -19.31 71.31 -13.64
N ALA A 172 -19.22 71.94 -14.81
CA ALA A 172 -20.06 73.06 -15.19
C ALA A 172 -20.68 72.81 -16.57
N PRO A 173 -21.99 72.54 -16.68
CA PRO A 173 -22.66 72.61 -17.96
C PRO A 173 -23.08 74.06 -18.23
N ALA A 174 -22.44 74.66 -19.23
CA ALA A 174 -22.92 75.87 -19.89
C ALA A 174 -24.18 75.53 -20.71
N GLY A 175 -25.27 76.24 -20.44
CA GLY A 175 -26.45 76.30 -21.30
C GLY A 175 -26.56 77.68 -21.94
N THR A 176 -26.42 77.72 -23.26
CA THR A 176 -26.87 78.73 -24.23
C THR A 176 -28.32 79.19 -23.93
N VAL A 177 -28.75 80.45 -24.00
CA VAL A 177 -28.67 81.50 -25.05
C VAL A 177 -28.70 82.87 -24.39
#